data_AF-A0A7X9Q155-F1
#
_entry.id   AF-A0A7X9Q155-F1
#
_cell.length_a   1.000
_cell.length_b   1.000
_cell.length_c   1.000
_cell.angle_alpha   90.00
_cell.angle_beta   90.00
_cell.angle_gamma   90.00
#
_symmetry.space_group_name_H-M   'P 1'
#
loop_
_entity.id
_entity.type
_entity.pdbx_description
1 polymer ?
#
loop_
_entity_poly.entity_id
_entity_poly.type
_entity_poly.pdbx_seq_one_letter_code
_entity_poly.pdbx_strand_id
1 'polypeptide(L)'
;MTLPTTTQPTPIDPRLIERVDLLLAAGGRLLGIAGAPGAGKSTFAQALLCHYGTRAQVLPMDGFHLANEELVRLGRAHRKGAPDSFDVEGYVAT
;
A
#
# COMPACT_ATOMS: atom_id res chain seq x y z
N MET A 1 20.03 14.17 -19.10
CA MET A 1 18.59 14.42 -18.93
C MET A 1 17.85 13.14 -19.31
N THR A 2 17.69 12.22 -18.36
CA THR A 2 17.12 10.89 -18.60
C THR A 2 15.61 11.01 -18.61
N LEU A 3 14.96 10.63 -19.71
CA LEU A 3 13.50 10.58 -19.78
C LEU A 3 12.98 9.62 -18.69
N PRO A 4 11.87 9.93 -17.98
CA PRO A 4 11.27 8.97 -17.07
C PRO A 4 10.85 7.75 -17.88
N THR A 5 11.40 6.59 -17.55
CA THR A 5 10.97 5.30 -18.08
C THR A 5 9.48 5.18 -17.78
N THR A 6 8.64 5.22 -18.81
CA THR A 6 7.23 4.90 -18.68
C THR A 6 7.14 3.41 -18.34
N THR A 7 7.07 3.10 -17.05
CA THR A 7 6.77 1.75 -16.57
C THR A 7 5.43 1.37 -17.18
N GLN A 8 5.46 0.48 -18.16
CA GLN A 8 4.24 -0.09 -18.71
C GLN A 8 3.44 -0.68 -17.55
N PRO A 9 2.15 -0.35 -17.41
CA PRO A 9 1.35 -0.85 -16.30
C PRO A 9 1.36 -2.37 -16.34
N THR A 10 1.71 -3.01 -15.23
CA THR A 10 1.65 -4.45 -15.10
C THR A 10 0.23 -4.91 -15.41
N PRO A 11 0.03 -5.86 -16.36
CA PRO A 11 -1.30 -6.37 -16.65
C PRO A 11 -1.93 -6.94 -15.39
N ILE A 12 -3.14 -6.49 -15.07
CA ILE A 12 -3.95 -7.03 -13.97
C ILE A 12 -4.92 -8.05 -14.56
N ASP A 13 -5.10 -9.19 -13.88
CA ASP A 13 -6.15 -10.15 -14.22
C ASP A 13 -7.52 -9.44 -14.24
N PRO A 14 -8.26 -9.45 -15.36
CA PRO A 14 -9.57 -8.81 -15.46
C PRO A 14 -10.56 -9.20 -14.36
N ARG A 15 -10.45 -10.43 -13.82
CA ARG A 15 -11.31 -10.90 -12.71
C ARG A 15 -11.07 -10.12 -11.41
N LEU A 16 -9.85 -9.62 -11.21
CA LEU A 16 -9.52 -8.78 -10.06
C LEU A 16 -10.12 -7.37 -10.23
N ILE A 17 -10.08 -6.82 -11.44
CA ILE A 17 -10.71 -5.53 -11.76
C ILE A 17 -12.22 -5.60 -11.52
N GLU A 18 -12.88 -6.62 -12.06
CA GLU A 18 -14.32 -6.82 -11.84
C GLU A 18 -14.67 -6.87 -10.35
N ARG A 19 -13.86 -7.58 -9.56
CA ARG A 19 -14.07 -7.68 -8.11
C ARG A 19 -13.85 -6.35 -7.39
N VAL A 20 -12.89 -5.53 -7.83
CA VAL A 20 -12.69 -4.18 -7.29
C VAL A 20 -13.84 -3.26 -7.68
N ASP A 21 -14.31 -3.33 -8.93
CA ASP A 21 -15.44 -2.54 -9.41
C ASP A 21 -16.72 -2.82 -8.62
N LEU A 22 -16.99 -4.09 -8.32
CA LEU A 22 -18.10 -4.49 -7.46
C LEU A 22 -17.99 -3.91 -6.05
N LEU A 23 -16.78 -3.79 -5.50
CA LEU A 23 -16.56 -3.17 -4.18
C LEU A 23 -16.80 -1.65 -4.24
N LEU A 24 -16.36 -0.99 -5.32
CA LEU A 24 -16.49 0.46 -5.51
C LEU A 24 -17.94 0.90 -5.82
N ALA A 25 -18.79 0.03 -6.37
CA ALA A 25 -20.19 0.33 -6.68
C ALA A 25 -21.01 0.78 -5.45
N ALA A 26 -20.56 0.45 -4.24
CA ALA A 26 -21.22 0.81 -2.99
C ALA A 26 -20.69 2.10 -2.34
N GLY A 27 -19.91 2.92 -3.08
CA GLY A 27 -19.33 4.19 -2.63
C GLY A 27 -17.81 4.11 -2.40
N GLY A 28 -17.26 5.13 -1.74
CA GLY A 28 -15.84 5.14 -1.36
C GLY A 28 -15.50 3.95 -0.45
N ARG A 29 -14.44 3.20 -0.81
CA ARG A 29 -13.96 2.04 -0.06
C ARG A 29 -12.46 2.11 0.18
N LEU A 30 -12.03 1.55 1.30
CA LEU A 30 -10.62 1.25 1.56
C LEU A 30 -10.34 -0.21 1.14
N LEU A 31 -9.37 -0.40 0.26
CA LEU A 31 -8.90 -1.73 -0.15
C LEU A 31 -7.56 -2.03 0.51
N GLY A 32 -7.53 -3.00 1.42
CA GLY A 32 -6.29 -3.52 1.99
C GLY A 32 -5.61 -4.51 1.04
N ILE A 33 -4.33 -4.28 0.71
CA ILE A 33 -3.50 -5.19 -0.09
C ILE A 33 -2.47 -5.84 0.84
N ALA A 34 -2.69 -7.10 1.20
CA ALA A 34 -1.83 -7.86 2.10
C ALA A 34 -1.10 -9.00 1.38
N GLY A 35 0.01 -9.46 1.95
CA GLY A 35 0.86 -10.49 1.36
C GLY A 35 2.31 -10.43 1.87
N ALA A 36 3.06 -11.50 1.64
CA ALA A 36 4.45 -11.63 2.10
C ALA A 36 5.37 -10.50 1.58
N PRO A 37 6.50 -10.21 2.25
CA PRO A 37 7.55 -9.36 1.68
C PRO A 37 7.95 -9.85 0.29
N GLY A 38 8.12 -8.93 -0.67
CA GLY A 38 8.45 -9.28 -2.06
C GLY A 38 7.31 -9.83 -2.92
N ALA A 39 6.09 -10.02 -2.39
CA ALA A 39 4.94 -10.57 -3.14
C ALA A 39 4.35 -9.63 -4.22
N GLY A 40 4.97 -8.48 -4.51
CA GLY A 40 4.50 -7.56 -5.54
C GLY A 40 3.32 -6.64 -5.14
N LYS A 41 3.01 -6.50 -3.85
CA LYS A 41 1.91 -5.64 -3.35
C LYS A 41 1.96 -4.21 -3.89
N SER A 42 3.13 -3.57 -3.81
CA SER A 42 3.32 -2.19 -4.28
C SER A 42 3.18 -2.09 -5.79
N THR A 43 3.65 -3.09 -6.53
CA THR A 43 3.47 -3.19 -7.98
C THR A 43 1.99 -3.30 -8.35
N PHE A 44 1.24 -4.15 -7.64
CA PHE A 44 -0.20 -4.28 -7.85
C PHE A 44 -0.96 -2.99 -7.50
N ALA A 45 -0.62 -2.35 -6.38
CA ALA A 45 -1.22 -1.06 -5.98
C ALA A 45 -0.98 0.04 -7.02
N GLN A 46 0.23 0.11 -7.59
CA GLN A 46 0.55 1.05 -8.68
C GLN A 46 -0.20 0.73 -9.96
N ALA A 47 -0.34 -0.55 -10.32
CA ALA A 47 -1.10 -0.96 -11.49
C ALA A 47 -2.59 -0.58 -11.35
N LEU A 48 -3.18 -0.75 -10.15
CA LEU A 48 -4.53 -0.27 -9.85
C LEU A 48 -4.63 1.25 -9.95
N LEU A 49 -3.66 2.00 -9.41
CA LEU A 49 -3.62 3.46 -9.52
C LEU A 49 -3.59 3.92 -10.99
N CYS A 50 -2.77 3.28 -11.83
CA CYS A 50 -2.74 3.55 -13.27
C CYS A 50 -4.08 3.22 -13.95
N HIS A 51 -4.74 2.13 -13.55
CA HIS A 51 -6.02 1.71 -14.14
C HIS A 51 -7.19 2.62 -13.75
N TYR A 52 -7.29 2.99 -12.46
CA TYR A 52 -8.40 3.77 -11.92
C TYR A 52 -8.18 5.30 -12.02
N GLY A 53 -6.94 5.74 -12.21
CA GLY A 53 -6.58 7.15 -12.34
C GLY A 53 -6.98 7.95 -11.10
N THR A 54 -7.62 9.10 -11.31
CA THR A 54 -8.06 10.01 -10.23
C THR A 54 -9.14 9.44 -9.31
N ARG A 55 -9.69 8.26 -9.62
CA ARG A 55 -10.67 7.57 -8.76
C ARG A 55 -10.02 6.76 -7.64
N ALA A 56 -8.69 6.65 -7.61
CA ALA A 56 -7.96 5.89 -6.60
C ALA A 56 -6.78 6.69 -6.05
N GLN A 57 -6.42 6.39 -4.80
CA GLN A 57 -5.21 6.89 -4.16
C GLN A 57 -4.55 5.74 -3.40
N VAL A 58 -3.21 5.67 -3.45
CA VAL A 58 -2.45 4.65 -2.74
C VAL A 58 -1.92 5.26 -1.44
N LEU A 59 -2.26 4.63 -0.32
CA LEU A 59 -1.74 4.97 0.99
C LEU A 59 -0.77 3.87 1.45
N PRO A 60 0.56 4.11 1.44
CA PRO A 60 1.52 3.12 1.91
C PRO A 60 1.47 3.02 3.44
N MET A 61 1.31 1.81 3.98
CA MET A 61 1.40 1.58 5.42
C MET A 61 2.84 1.66 5.94
N ASP A 62 3.84 1.40 5.09
CA ASP A 62 5.24 1.32 5.51
C ASP A 62 5.79 2.65 6.03
N GLY A 63 5.22 3.78 5.59
CA GLY A 63 5.58 5.12 6.06
C GLY A 63 5.19 5.42 7.52
N PHE A 64 4.37 4.56 8.12
CA PHE A 64 3.90 4.69 9.51
C PHE A 64 4.52 3.65 10.43
N HIS A 65 5.64 3.04 10.07
CA HIS A 65 6.41 2.30 11.07
C HIS A 65 7.06 3.28 12.05
N LEU A 66 7.14 2.88 13.32
CA LEU A 66 8.04 3.55 14.26
C LEU A 66 9.47 3.55 13.69
N ALA A 67 10.22 4.61 13.97
CA ALA A 67 11.62 4.70 13.61
C ALA A 67 12.40 3.49 14.15
N ASN A 68 13.43 3.03 13.43
CA ASN A 68 14.21 1.86 13.86
C ASN A 68 14.80 2.05 15.27
N GLU A 69 15.25 3.26 15.61
CA GLU A 69 15.77 3.61 16.93
C GLU A 69 14.70 3.43 18.02
N GLU A 70 13.46 3.81 17.72
CA GLU A 70 12.33 3.67 18.63
C GLU A 70 11.94 2.19 18.80
N LEU A 71 11.95 1.41 17.72
CA LEU A 71 11.76 -0.05 17.80
C LEU A 71 12.85 -0.73 18.64
N VAL A 72 14.09 -0.25 18.60
CA VAL A 72 15.18 -0.75 19.47
C VAL A 72 14.92 -0.37 20.93
N ARG A 73 14.58 0.90 21.20
CA ARG A 73 14.26 1.41 22.54
C ARG A 73 13.12 0.64 23.20
N LEU A 74 12.10 0.26 22.42
CA LEU A 74 10.95 -0.52 22.86
C LEU A 74 11.19 -2.04 22.90
N GLY A 75 12.36 -2.53 22.46
CA GLY A 75 12.65 -3.96 22.38
C GLY A 75 11.87 -4.71 21.28
N ARG A 76 11.35 -4.00 20.28
CA ARG A 76 10.45 -4.52 19.22
C ARG A 76 11.12 -4.67 17.84
N ALA A 77 12.40 -4.34 17.71
CA ALA A 77 13.11 -4.41 16.42
C ALA A 77 13.00 -5.77 15.70
N HIS A 78 12.97 -6.87 16.46
CA HIS A 78 12.87 -8.25 15.93
C HIS A 78 11.50 -8.60 15.33
N ARG A 79 10.49 -7.76 15.54
CA ARG A 79 9.09 -7.99 15.11
C ARG A 79 8.55 -6.83 14.29
N LYS A 80 9.43 -6.12 13.57
CA LYS A 80 9.04 -5.06 12.64
C LYS A 80 8.00 -5.57 11.64
N GLY A 81 6.89 -4.85 11.51
CA GLY A 81 5.71 -5.24 10.73
C GLY A 81 4.57 -5.84 11.57
N ALA A 82 4.77 -6.08 12.87
CA ALA A 82 3.68 -6.40 13.80
C ALA A 82 2.86 -5.13 14.15
N PRO A 83 1.58 -5.25 14.58
CA PRO A 83 0.72 -4.10 14.87
C PRO A 83 1.32 -3.09 15.84
N ASP A 84 2.08 -3.55 16.85
CA ASP A 84 2.74 -2.73 17.86
C ASP A 84 4.05 -2.07 17.39
N SER A 85 4.40 -2.22 16.09
CA SER A 85 5.54 -1.56 15.44
C SER A 85 5.15 -0.37 14.55
N PHE A 86 3.86 -0.04 14.49
CA PHE A 86 3.33 1.09 13.73
C PHE A 86 3.04 2.30 14.65
N ASP A 87 3.27 3.49 14.12
CA ASP A 87 2.93 4.78 14.70
C ASP A 87 1.49 5.16 14.33
N VAL A 88 0.55 4.67 15.13
CA VAL A 88 -0.89 4.93 14.93
C VAL A 88 -1.23 6.41 15.16
N GLU A 89 -0.58 7.05 16.13
CA GLU A 89 -0.82 8.46 16.45
C GLU A 89 -0.33 9.36 15.30
N GLY A 90 0.86 9.08 14.76
CA GLY A 90 1.36 9.74 13.56
C GLY A 90 0.46 9.55 12.34
N TYR A 91 -0.16 8.37 12.19
CA TYR A 91 -1.14 8.11 11.14
C TYR A 91 -2.41 8.96 11.27
N VAL A 92 -2.97 9.11 12.47
CA VAL A 92 -4.21 9.87 12.70
C VAL A 92 -4.01 11.38 12.56
N ALA A 93 -2.79 11.88 12.79
CA ALA A 93 -2.48 13.30 12.68
C ALA A 93 -2.28 13.81 11.23
N THR A 94 -2.37 12.93 10.22
CA THR A 94 -2.16 13.25 8.79
C THR A 94 -3.48 13.55 8.09
#